data_AF-A0A7S3BML8-F1
#
_entry.id   AF-A0A7S3BML8-F1
#
_cell.length_a   1.000
_cell.length_b   1.000
_cell.length_c   1.000
_cell.angle_alpha   90.00
_cell.angle_beta   90.00
_cell.angle_gamma   90.00
#
_symmetry.space_group_name_H-M   'P 1'
#
loop_
_entity.id
_entity.type
_entity.pdbx_description
1 polymer ?
#
loop_
_entity_poly.entity_id
_entity_poly.type
_entity_poly.pdbx_seq_one_letter_code
_entity_poly.pdbx_strand_id
1 'polypeptide(L)'
;MAAYASFGLPTPVWGRNEGTATEGVSPTAAAAPSSAAVPPVRTVRDAFRRRGALGPIGDAAGSTVSRARVAEMERRIAALEAERLEYRSERDGLIERLEIARLAVEEAADASGAAMADAATRNGEADLRVDATQRQADQWRERALQAEAAVAGAEEAARRIAQEEKAAEERYEDQAKQLVEARRAAEERALKAERDLAQIYASLATAVEAAAAAEARAEEAVAERDTIAEAAREAEAAAVAEVAAVGAAKEAARAAKTAADKEAEDLEAAKEQLDVRAAQLDVREAGLVFHEQALNDQTVAAELA
;
A
#
# COMPACT_ATOMS: atom_id res chain seq x y z
N MET A 1 4.08 -39.61 -1.73
CA MET A 1 4.47 -39.50 -3.14
C MET A 1 4.18 -38.06 -3.57
N ALA A 2 5.24 -37.27 -3.84
CA ALA A 2 5.36 -35.98 -4.56
C ALA A 2 4.28 -34.86 -4.36
N ALA A 3 4.56 -33.58 -4.15
CA ALA A 3 5.77 -32.76 -4.05
C ALA A 3 5.39 -31.43 -3.34
N TYR A 4 6.12 -31.04 -2.29
CA TYR A 4 6.03 -29.72 -1.67
C TYR A 4 7.05 -28.80 -2.34
N ALA A 5 6.59 -27.91 -3.21
CA ALA A 5 7.43 -26.86 -3.79
C ALA A 5 7.48 -25.66 -2.83
N SER A 6 8.61 -25.56 -2.14
CA SER A 6 9.05 -24.43 -1.32
C SER A 6 9.16 -23.14 -2.15
N PHE A 7 8.30 -22.17 -1.87
CA PHE A 7 8.55 -20.78 -2.26
C PHE A 7 9.52 -20.19 -1.23
N GLY A 8 10.77 -19.99 -1.65
CA GLY A 8 11.83 -19.39 -0.84
C GLY A 8 11.49 -17.96 -0.46
N LEU A 9 11.19 -17.75 0.81
CA LEU A 9 11.34 -16.45 1.47
C LEU A 9 12.85 -16.21 1.68
N PRO A 10 13.43 -15.10 1.21
CA PRO A 10 14.74 -14.69 1.70
C PRO A 10 14.59 -14.29 3.18
N THR A 11 15.17 -15.09 4.07
CA THR A 11 15.41 -14.70 5.46
C THR A 11 16.38 -13.51 5.44
N PRO A 12 16.04 -12.35 6.05
CA PRO A 12 17.02 -11.29 6.20
C PRO A 12 18.10 -11.77 7.18
N VAL A 13 19.29 -12.03 6.65
CA VAL A 13 20.50 -12.29 7.42
C VAL A 13 20.87 -11.00 8.14
N TRP A 14 20.50 -10.89 9.41
CA TRP A 14 21.12 -9.93 10.32
C TRP A 14 22.51 -10.48 10.66
N GLY A 15 23.48 -10.22 9.78
CA GLY A 15 24.88 -10.55 10.00
C GLY A 15 25.42 -9.73 11.16
N ARG A 16 25.56 -10.37 12.33
CA ARG A 16 26.50 -9.93 13.36
C ARG A 16 27.91 -10.18 12.83
N ASN A 17 28.68 -9.13 12.61
CA ASN A 17 30.14 -9.23 12.57
C ASN A 17 30.69 -8.67 13.88
N GLU A 18 30.88 -9.57 14.85
CA GLU A 18 31.77 -9.35 15.97
C GLU A 18 33.20 -9.67 15.50
N GLY A 19 34.08 -8.66 15.58
CA GLY A 19 35.51 -8.76 15.87
C GLY A 19 36.44 -9.41 14.83
N THR A 20 37.40 -8.64 14.31
CA THR A 20 38.77 -8.64 14.87
C THR A 20 39.68 -7.60 14.19
N ALA A 21 40.49 -6.97 15.03
CA ALA A 21 41.39 -5.82 14.83
C ALA A 21 42.42 -5.97 13.69
N THR A 22 42.87 -4.83 13.13
CA THR A 22 44.27 -4.35 13.23
C THR A 22 44.44 -2.96 12.61
N GLU A 23 44.98 -2.04 13.43
CA GLU A 23 45.95 -0.99 13.08
C GLU A 23 45.58 0.17 12.13
N GLY A 24 45.39 1.36 12.75
CA GLY A 24 46.09 2.59 12.36
C GLY A 24 45.77 3.22 11.01
N VAL A 25 44.70 4.01 10.92
CA VAL A 25 44.60 5.11 9.93
C VAL A 25 43.92 6.33 10.57
N SER A 26 44.59 7.47 10.46
CA SER A 26 44.21 8.80 10.95
C SER A 26 42.91 9.35 10.34
N PRO A 27 42.19 10.27 11.01
CA PRO A 27 40.97 10.87 10.49
C PRO A 27 41.32 12.04 9.56
N THR A 28 41.43 11.79 8.26
CA THR A 28 41.45 12.86 7.25
C THR A 28 40.92 12.33 5.91
N ALA A 29 40.09 13.15 5.27
CA ALA A 29 39.46 12.99 3.95
C ALA A 29 38.16 12.14 3.89
N ALA A 30 37.05 12.86 4.07
CA ALA A 30 35.96 12.96 3.11
C ALA A 30 36.00 12.01 1.89
N ALA A 31 35.20 10.97 1.94
CA ALA A 31 34.52 10.39 0.78
C ALA A 31 33.22 9.76 1.30
N ALA A 32 32.15 10.57 1.35
CA ALA A 32 30.81 10.05 1.51
C ALA A 32 30.50 9.07 0.37
N PRO A 33 29.86 7.92 0.62
CA PRO A 33 29.42 7.03 -0.45
C PRO A 33 28.34 7.73 -1.29
N SER A 34 28.75 8.43 -2.34
CA SER A 34 27.90 9.08 -3.34
C SER A 34 27.31 8.05 -4.30
N SER A 35 26.53 7.10 -3.79
CA SER A 35 25.61 6.24 -4.58
C SER A 35 24.87 5.20 -3.73
N ALA A 36 24.60 5.48 -2.44
CA ALA A 36 23.56 4.74 -1.74
C ALA A 36 22.21 5.09 -2.39
N ALA A 37 21.88 4.27 -3.39
CA ALA A 37 20.74 4.38 -4.27
C ALA A 37 19.48 4.70 -3.48
N VAL A 38 19.02 5.96 -3.59
CA VAL A 38 17.59 6.24 -3.51
C VAL A 38 17.00 5.39 -4.64
N PRO A 39 16.28 4.28 -4.35
CA PRO A 39 15.73 3.47 -5.42
C PRO A 39 14.85 4.40 -6.25
N PRO A 40 15.08 4.48 -7.57
CA PRO A 40 14.37 5.46 -8.40
C PRO A 40 12.87 5.26 -8.19
N VAL A 41 12.13 6.36 -8.00
CA VAL A 41 10.67 6.37 -7.73
C VAL A 41 9.89 5.45 -8.70
N ARG A 42 10.44 5.22 -9.91
CA ARG A 42 9.95 4.23 -10.89
C ARG A 42 9.90 2.79 -10.37
N THR A 43 10.89 2.28 -9.66
CA THR A 43 10.88 0.89 -9.14
C THR A 43 9.85 0.70 -8.02
N VAL A 44 9.61 1.75 -7.23
CA VAL A 44 8.57 1.77 -6.20
C VAL A 44 7.19 1.82 -6.85
N ARG A 45 6.96 2.75 -7.79
CA ARG A 45 5.71 2.88 -8.55
C ARG A 45 5.38 1.60 -9.36
N ASP A 46 6.37 0.93 -9.93
CA ASP A 46 6.19 -0.33 -10.66
C ASP A 46 5.91 -1.52 -9.73
N ALA A 47 6.56 -1.59 -8.56
CA ALA A 47 6.23 -2.56 -7.53
C ALA A 47 4.79 -2.38 -7.02
N PHE A 48 4.32 -1.13 -6.90
CA PHE A 48 2.94 -0.81 -6.53
C PHE A 48 1.93 -1.07 -7.65
N ARG A 49 2.26 -0.79 -8.92
CA ARG A 49 1.40 -1.14 -10.07
C ARG A 49 1.18 -2.64 -10.18
N ARG A 50 2.24 -3.44 -9.97
CA ARG A 50 2.13 -4.91 -9.91
C ARG A 50 1.31 -5.39 -8.70
N ARG A 51 1.38 -4.69 -7.56
CA ARG A 51 0.56 -5.01 -6.37
C ARG A 51 -0.91 -4.59 -6.54
N GLY A 52 -1.19 -3.49 -7.22
CA GLY A 52 -2.54 -3.07 -7.61
C GLY A 52 -3.22 -4.04 -8.59
N ALA A 53 -2.44 -4.74 -9.42
CA ALA A 53 -2.92 -5.83 -10.27
C ALA A 53 -3.25 -7.13 -9.50
N LEU A 54 -2.81 -7.26 -8.23
CA LEU A 54 -3.15 -8.40 -7.36
C LEU A 54 -4.42 -8.18 -6.53
N GLY A 55 -4.88 -6.93 -6.39
CA GLY A 55 -6.14 -6.59 -5.71
C GLY A 55 -7.38 -7.31 -6.28
N PRO A 56 -7.56 -7.38 -7.62
CA PRO A 56 -8.66 -8.11 -8.22
C PRO A 56 -8.59 -9.63 -7.98
N ILE A 57 -7.40 -10.19 -7.77
CA ILE A 57 -7.21 -11.64 -7.61
C ILE A 57 -7.62 -12.09 -6.20
N GLY A 58 -7.33 -11.28 -5.18
CA GLY A 58 -7.78 -11.52 -3.80
C GLY A 58 -9.30 -11.37 -3.64
N ASP A 59 -9.88 -10.37 -4.29
CA ASP A 59 -11.32 -10.07 -4.18
C ASP A 59 -12.18 -10.98 -5.08
N ALA A 60 -11.67 -11.40 -6.25
CA ALA A 60 -12.34 -12.37 -7.12
C ALA A 60 -12.29 -13.80 -6.57
N ALA A 61 -11.19 -14.23 -5.95
CA ALA A 61 -11.09 -15.58 -5.38
C ALA A 61 -11.95 -15.73 -4.11
N GLY A 62 -12.03 -14.71 -3.27
CA GLY A 62 -12.88 -14.70 -2.07
C GLY A 62 -14.37 -14.58 -2.37
N SER A 63 -14.76 -13.74 -3.35
CA SER A 63 -16.17 -13.50 -3.66
C SER A 63 -16.82 -14.55 -4.58
N THR A 64 -16.04 -15.34 -5.32
CA THR A 64 -16.59 -16.44 -6.15
C THR A 64 -16.85 -17.71 -5.35
N VAL A 65 -15.96 -18.05 -4.41
CA VAL A 65 -16.14 -19.19 -3.49
C VAL A 65 -17.30 -18.95 -2.53
N SER A 66 -17.46 -17.72 -2.03
CA SER A 66 -18.61 -17.36 -1.18
C SER A 66 -19.93 -17.41 -1.95
N ARG A 67 -19.97 -16.92 -3.19
CA ARG A 67 -21.15 -17.00 -4.07
C ARG A 67 -21.51 -18.45 -4.42
N ALA A 68 -20.53 -19.29 -4.75
CA ALA A 68 -20.78 -20.70 -5.06
C ALA A 68 -21.37 -21.46 -3.86
N ARG A 69 -20.86 -21.22 -2.66
CA ARG A 69 -21.37 -21.84 -1.43
C ARG A 69 -22.77 -21.33 -1.05
N VAL A 70 -23.06 -20.05 -1.27
CA VAL A 70 -24.41 -19.49 -1.09
C VAL A 70 -25.39 -20.14 -2.08
N ALA A 71 -25.03 -20.25 -3.36
CA ALA A 71 -25.85 -20.90 -4.38
C ALA A 71 -26.05 -22.41 -4.15
N GLU A 72 -25.11 -23.08 -3.50
CA GLU A 72 -25.26 -24.46 -3.04
C GLU A 72 -26.25 -24.56 -1.87
N MET A 73 -26.17 -23.65 -0.88
CA MET A 73 -27.11 -23.60 0.24
C MET A 73 -28.53 -23.23 -0.20
N GLU A 74 -28.69 -22.29 -1.13
CA GLU A 74 -29.99 -21.97 -1.73
C GLU A 74 -30.62 -23.18 -2.43
N ARG A 75 -29.81 -23.99 -3.15
CA ARG A 75 -30.30 -25.22 -3.79
C ARG A 75 -30.75 -26.27 -2.77
N ARG A 76 -30.05 -26.40 -1.64
CA ARG A 76 -30.46 -27.31 -0.55
C ARG A 76 -31.76 -26.85 0.11
N ILE A 77 -31.91 -25.55 0.33
CA ILE A 77 -33.15 -24.96 0.87
C ILE A 77 -34.32 -25.21 -0.08
N ALA A 78 -34.13 -24.99 -1.38
CA ALA A 78 -35.17 -25.28 -2.37
C ALA A 78 -35.56 -26.76 -2.41
N ALA A 79 -34.60 -27.68 -2.25
CA ALA A 79 -34.88 -29.11 -2.16
C ALA A 79 -35.67 -29.47 -0.88
N LEU A 80 -35.31 -28.91 0.27
CA LEU A 80 -36.04 -29.11 1.54
C LEU A 80 -37.45 -28.51 1.50
N GLU A 81 -37.62 -27.37 0.83
CA GLU A 81 -38.94 -26.77 0.63
C GLU A 81 -39.84 -27.65 -0.24
N ALA A 82 -39.29 -28.26 -1.30
CA ALA A 82 -39.99 -29.23 -2.12
C ALA A 82 -40.38 -30.49 -1.34
N GLU A 83 -39.46 -31.04 -0.53
CA GLU A 83 -39.71 -32.18 0.36
C GLU A 83 -40.86 -31.88 1.35
N ARG A 84 -40.88 -30.69 1.96
CA ARG A 84 -41.98 -30.23 2.83
C ARG A 84 -43.32 -30.15 2.09
N LEU A 85 -43.33 -29.62 0.87
CA LEU A 85 -44.52 -29.53 0.04
C LEU A 85 -45.07 -30.92 -0.35
N GLU A 86 -44.18 -31.87 -0.64
CA GLU A 86 -44.54 -33.26 -0.96
C GLU A 86 -45.20 -33.93 0.25
N TYR A 87 -44.58 -33.88 1.44
CA TYR A 87 -45.16 -34.44 2.66
C TYR A 87 -46.52 -33.82 3.01
N ARG A 88 -46.68 -32.50 2.81
CA ARG A 88 -47.96 -31.82 3.02
C ARG A 88 -49.05 -32.36 2.09
N SER A 89 -48.71 -32.52 0.81
CA SER A 89 -49.63 -33.09 -0.19
C SER A 89 -49.99 -34.54 0.15
N GLU A 90 -49.03 -35.35 0.61
CA GLU A 90 -49.27 -36.73 1.03
C GLU A 90 -50.20 -36.80 2.25
N ARG A 91 -50.00 -35.91 3.22
CA ARG A 91 -50.85 -35.81 4.41
C ARG A 91 -52.28 -35.46 4.04
N ASP A 92 -52.46 -34.42 3.22
CA ASP A 92 -53.80 -33.97 2.83
C ASP A 92 -54.54 -35.06 2.02
N GLY A 93 -53.82 -35.78 1.14
CA GLY A 93 -54.38 -36.95 0.44
C GLY A 93 -54.68 -38.15 1.34
N LEU A 94 -53.95 -38.33 2.44
CA LEU A 94 -54.28 -39.34 3.46
C LEU A 94 -55.52 -38.96 4.26
N ILE A 95 -55.69 -37.69 4.60
CA ILE A 95 -56.88 -37.18 5.32
C ILE A 95 -58.13 -37.43 4.48
N GLU A 96 -58.09 -37.13 3.18
CA GLU A 96 -59.21 -37.37 2.26
C GLU A 96 -59.57 -38.87 2.18
N ARG A 97 -58.55 -39.76 2.05
CA ARG A 97 -58.79 -41.21 2.08
C ARG A 97 -59.35 -41.71 3.40
N LEU A 98 -58.96 -41.09 4.52
CA LEU A 98 -59.47 -41.39 5.85
C LEU A 98 -60.95 -41.03 5.98
N GLU A 99 -61.35 -39.88 5.47
CA GLU A 99 -62.76 -39.46 5.43
C GLU A 99 -63.62 -40.43 4.61
N ILE A 100 -63.14 -40.84 3.43
CA ILE A 100 -63.82 -41.84 2.59
C ILE A 100 -63.95 -43.19 3.32
N ALA A 101 -62.86 -43.65 3.96
CA ALA A 101 -62.88 -44.91 4.69
C ALA A 101 -63.84 -44.87 5.89
N ARG A 102 -63.92 -43.73 6.61
CA ARG A 102 -64.89 -43.52 7.70
C ARG A 102 -66.33 -43.54 7.20
N LEU A 103 -66.62 -42.86 6.09
CA LEU A 103 -67.94 -42.90 5.44
C LEU A 103 -68.33 -44.33 5.05
N ALA A 104 -67.41 -45.11 4.49
CA ALA A 104 -67.67 -46.51 4.14
C ALA A 104 -67.95 -47.41 5.36
N VAL A 105 -67.30 -47.14 6.51
CA VAL A 105 -67.60 -47.83 7.78
C VAL A 105 -69.02 -47.48 8.25
N GLU A 106 -69.38 -46.20 8.24
CA GLU A 106 -70.71 -45.73 8.62
C GLU A 106 -71.81 -46.33 7.73
N GLU A 107 -71.63 -46.29 6.40
CA GLU A 107 -72.54 -46.91 5.43
C GLU A 107 -72.67 -48.43 5.62
N ALA A 108 -71.57 -49.12 5.93
CA ALA A 108 -71.61 -50.57 6.21
C ALA A 108 -72.35 -50.88 7.53
N ALA A 109 -72.18 -50.05 8.54
CA ALA A 109 -72.90 -50.16 9.81
C ALA A 109 -74.41 -49.92 9.62
N ASP A 110 -74.78 -48.88 8.88
CA ASP A 110 -76.17 -48.55 8.54
C ASP A 110 -76.84 -49.67 7.73
N ALA A 111 -76.15 -50.20 6.71
CA ALA A 111 -76.65 -51.32 5.90
C ALA A 111 -76.84 -52.60 6.73
N SER A 112 -75.93 -52.88 7.67
CA SER A 112 -76.03 -54.01 8.60
C SER A 112 -77.22 -53.85 9.55
N GLY A 113 -77.40 -52.66 10.13
CA GLY A 113 -78.52 -52.33 11.00
C GLY A 113 -79.88 -52.48 10.30
N ALA A 114 -79.98 -52.02 9.05
CA ALA A 114 -81.17 -52.17 8.22
C ALA A 114 -81.50 -53.65 7.91
N ALA A 115 -80.48 -54.45 7.57
CA ALA A 115 -80.65 -55.88 7.31
C ALA A 115 -81.12 -56.65 8.56
N MET A 116 -80.59 -56.31 9.74
CA MET A 116 -81.03 -56.90 11.01
C MET A 116 -82.47 -56.49 11.39
N ALA A 117 -82.83 -55.23 11.16
CA ALA A 117 -84.20 -54.75 11.41
C ALA A 117 -85.23 -55.42 10.49
N ASP A 118 -84.88 -55.66 9.21
CA ASP A 118 -85.71 -56.40 8.25
C ASP A 118 -85.82 -57.90 8.62
N ALA A 119 -84.75 -58.52 9.12
CA ALA A 119 -84.80 -59.89 9.65
C ALA A 119 -85.74 -59.99 10.87
N ALA A 120 -85.63 -59.05 11.81
CA ALA A 120 -86.43 -59.04 13.03
C ALA A 120 -87.94 -58.81 12.78
N THR A 121 -88.30 -57.98 11.80
CA THR A 121 -89.70 -57.70 11.44
C THR A 121 -90.37 -58.86 10.69
N ARG A 122 -89.60 -59.75 10.05
CA ARG A 122 -90.12 -60.91 9.30
C ARG A 122 -90.11 -62.23 10.07
N ASN A 123 -89.66 -62.25 11.33
CA ASN A 123 -89.62 -63.43 12.23
C ASN A 123 -91.00 -64.05 12.59
N GLY A 124 -92.08 -63.67 11.90
CA GLY A 124 -93.35 -64.40 11.93
C GLY A 124 -93.45 -65.54 10.90
N GLU A 125 -92.65 -65.54 9.82
CA GLU A 125 -92.73 -66.54 8.75
C GLU A 125 -91.34 -66.92 8.17
N ALA A 126 -90.90 -68.13 8.50
CA ALA A 126 -89.89 -68.97 7.83
C ALA A 126 -88.40 -68.82 8.21
N ASP A 127 -87.90 -69.80 8.98
CA ASP A 127 -86.50 -70.04 9.40
C ASP A 127 -85.45 -69.96 8.26
N LEU A 128 -85.79 -70.34 7.03
CA LEU A 128 -84.83 -70.36 5.90
C LEU A 128 -84.40 -68.96 5.42
N ARG A 129 -85.21 -67.92 5.70
CA ARG A 129 -84.85 -66.54 5.32
C ARG A 129 -83.92 -65.90 6.35
N VAL A 130 -84.04 -66.30 7.61
CA VAL A 130 -83.18 -65.84 8.71
C VAL A 130 -81.71 -66.17 8.41
N ASP A 131 -81.42 -67.38 7.92
CA ASP A 131 -80.05 -67.79 7.55
C ASP A 131 -79.44 -67.01 6.38
N ALA A 132 -80.26 -66.57 5.41
CA ALA A 132 -79.80 -65.76 4.29
C ALA A 132 -79.48 -64.33 4.73
N THR A 133 -80.35 -63.73 5.54
CA THR A 133 -80.16 -62.37 6.06
C THR A 133 -79.03 -62.32 7.09
N GLN A 134 -78.87 -63.37 7.91
CA GLN A 134 -77.76 -63.51 8.88
C GLN A 134 -76.41 -63.50 8.15
N ARG A 135 -76.27 -64.28 7.07
CA ARG A 135 -75.03 -64.30 6.26
C ARG A 135 -74.73 -62.96 5.60
N GLN A 136 -75.75 -62.24 5.12
CA GLN A 136 -75.56 -60.88 4.60
C GLN A 136 -75.10 -59.93 5.71
N ALA A 137 -75.71 -59.99 6.89
CA ALA A 137 -75.29 -59.19 8.05
C ALA A 137 -73.86 -59.53 8.50
N ASP A 138 -73.46 -60.80 8.45
CA ASP A 138 -72.09 -61.24 8.75
C ASP A 138 -71.09 -60.72 7.69
N GLN A 139 -71.45 -60.73 6.40
CA GLN A 139 -70.62 -60.14 5.34
C GLN A 139 -70.45 -58.62 5.51
N TRP A 140 -71.51 -57.90 5.90
CA TRP A 140 -71.42 -56.48 6.20
C TRP A 140 -70.57 -56.21 7.45
N ARG A 141 -70.66 -57.05 8.49
CA ARG A 141 -69.78 -56.97 9.68
C ARG A 141 -68.31 -57.23 9.32
N GLU A 142 -68.03 -58.22 8.48
CA GLU A 142 -66.66 -58.49 8.03
C GLU A 142 -66.09 -57.30 7.22
N ARG A 143 -66.89 -56.70 6.33
CA ARG A 143 -66.50 -55.48 5.60
C ARG A 143 -66.27 -54.29 6.52
N ALA A 144 -67.12 -54.10 7.53
CA ALA A 144 -66.95 -53.04 8.53
C ALA A 144 -65.62 -53.23 9.30
N LEU A 145 -65.31 -54.45 9.75
CA LEU A 145 -64.04 -54.75 10.42
C LEU A 145 -62.82 -54.53 9.52
N GLN A 146 -62.91 -54.89 8.23
CA GLN A 146 -61.85 -54.62 7.25
C GLN A 146 -61.65 -53.10 7.03
N ALA A 147 -62.74 -52.34 6.98
CA ALA A 147 -62.71 -50.89 6.82
C ALA A 147 -62.19 -50.19 8.09
N GLU A 148 -62.56 -50.65 9.29
CA GLU A 148 -62.00 -50.16 10.56
C GLU A 148 -60.49 -50.41 10.67
N ALA A 149 -60.03 -51.60 10.26
CA ALA A 149 -58.60 -51.90 10.21
C ALA A 149 -57.85 -50.99 9.21
N ALA A 150 -58.48 -50.68 8.07
CA ALA A 150 -57.94 -49.73 7.09
C ALA A 150 -57.89 -48.29 7.63
N VAL A 151 -58.92 -47.85 8.37
CA VAL A 151 -58.95 -46.55 9.05
C VAL A 151 -57.81 -46.46 10.08
N ALA A 152 -57.66 -47.46 10.95
CA ALA A 152 -56.59 -47.46 11.95
C ALA A 152 -55.19 -47.42 11.30
N GLY A 153 -54.97 -48.19 10.24
CA GLY A 153 -53.71 -48.16 9.48
C GLY A 153 -53.43 -46.81 8.80
N ALA A 154 -54.47 -46.18 8.24
CA ALA A 154 -54.37 -44.86 7.63
C ALA A 154 -54.10 -43.75 8.66
N GLU A 155 -54.68 -43.84 9.87
CA GLU A 155 -54.40 -42.90 10.97
C GLU A 155 -52.96 -42.98 11.46
N GLU A 156 -52.41 -44.19 11.58
CA GLU A 156 -51.00 -44.37 11.92
C GLU A 156 -50.08 -43.80 10.84
N ALA A 157 -50.38 -44.06 9.56
CA ALA A 157 -49.62 -43.50 8.44
C ALA A 157 -49.68 -41.96 8.43
N ALA A 158 -50.86 -41.37 8.63
CA ALA A 158 -51.03 -39.91 8.70
C ALA A 158 -50.25 -39.29 9.86
N ARG A 159 -50.21 -39.95 11.04
CA ARG A 159 -49.40 -39.49 12.18
C ARG A 159 -47.90 -39.53 11.89
N ARG A 160 -47.41 -40.58 11.22
CA ARG A 160 -45.98 -40.68 10.84
C ARG A 160 -45.61 -39.57 9.86
N ILE A 161 -46.41 -39.34 8.81
CA ILE A 161 -46.16 -38.27 7.84
C ILE A 161 -46.24 -36.89 8.51
N ALA A 162 -47.17 -36.65 9.43
CA ALA A 162 -47.22 -35.39 10.17
C ALA A 162 -45.97 -35.14 11.03
N GLN A 163 -45.35 -36.18 11.59
CA GLN A 163 -44.08 -36.08 12.30
C GLN A 163 -42.91 -35.80 11.34
N GLU A 164 -42.90 -36.45 10.17
CA GLU A 164 -41.90 -36.25 9.13
C GLU A 164 -41.97 -34.84 8.51
N GLU A 165 -43.17 -34.33 8.24
CA GLU A 165 -43.42 -32.96 7.79
C GLU A 165 -42.85 -31.94 8.79
N LYS A 166 -43.16 -32.11 10.08
CA LYS A 166 -42.63 -31.24 11.13
C LYS A 166 -41.10 -31.30 11.21
N ALA A 167 -40.52 -32.48 11.13
CA ALA A 167 -39.07 -32.64 11.13
C ALA A 167 -38.41 -32.02 9.88
N ALA A 168 -39.05 -32.10 8.71
CA ALA A 168 -38.59 -31.45 7.49
C ALA A 168 -38.67 -29.92 7.58
N GLU A 169 -39.75 -29.39 8.17
CA GLU A 169 -39.92 -27.96 8.45
C GLU A 169 -38.84 -27.43 9.40
N GLU A 170 -38.56 -28.13 10.50
CA GLU A 170 -37.48 -27.75 11.44
C GLU A 170 -36.11 -27.74 10.73
N ARG A 171 -35.79 -28.77 9.93
CA ARG A 171 -34.55 -28.82 9.12
C ARG A 171 -34.46 -27.65 8.14
N TYR A 172 -35.57 -27.29 7.49
CA TYR A 172 -35.66 -26.16 6.57
C TYR A 172 -35.41 -24.83 7.30
N GLU A 173 -36.09 -24.59 8.42
CA GLU A 173 -35.94 -23.36 9.20
C GLU A 173 -34.52 -23.17 9.71
N ASP A 174 -33.88 -24.24 10.18
CA ASP A 174 -32.50 -24.20 10.66
C ASP A 174 -31.52 -23.89 9.51
N GLN A 175 -31.69 -24.51 8.33
CA GLN A 175 -30.84 -24.20 7.16
C GLN A 175 -31.09 -22.78 6.63
N ALA A 176 -32.33 -22.30 6.65
CA ALA A 176 -32.67 -20.94 6.26
C ALA A 176 -32.00 -19.91 7.19
N LYS A 177 -32.04 -20.12 8.51
CA LYS A 177 -31.33 -19.28 9.49
C LYS A 177 -29.83 -19.28 9.24
N GLN A 178 -29.22 -20.46 9.05
CA GLN A 178 -27.79 -20.58 8.75
C GLN A 178 -27.40 -19.84 7.47
N LEU A 179 -28.24 -19.84 6.42
CA LEU A 179 -27.98 -19.09 5.20
C LEU A 179 -27.97 -17.57 5.46
N VAL A 180 -28.94 -17.06 6.21
CA VAL A 180 -29.03 -15.63 6.56
C VAL A 180 -27.82 -15.21 7.39
N GLU A 181 -27.45 -15.99 8.40
CA GLU A 181 -26.26 -15.73 9.24
C GLU A 181 -24.98 -15.77 8.41
N ALA A 182 -24.83 -16.74 7.50
CA ALA A 182 -23.67 -16.84 6.62
C ALA A 182 -23.55 -15.63 5.68
N ARG A 183 -24.69 -15.11 5.17
CA ARG A 183 -24.72 -13.88 4.36
C ARG A 183 -24.28 -12.67 5.15
N ARG A 184 -24.83 -12.48 6.35
CA ARG A 184 -24.45 -11.39 7.24
C ARG A 184 -22.95 -11.44 7.59
N ALA A 185 -22.44 -12.61 7.93
CA ALA A 185 -21.01 -12.79 8.22
C ALA A 185 -20.11 -12.59 6.98
N ALA A 186 -20.61 -12.83 5.76
CA ALA A 186 -19.89 -12.50 4.53
C ALA A 186 -19.87 -10.99 4.27
N GLU A 187 -21.00 -10.31 4.47
CA GLU A 187 -21.12 -8.86 4.33
C GLU A 187 -20.25 -8.11 5.34
N GLU A 188 -20.25 -8.51 6.61
CA GLU A 188 -19.39 -7.92 7.63
C GLU A 188 -17.90 -8.08 7.30
N ARG A 189 -17.50 -9.24 6.73
CA ARG A 189 -16.13 -9.46 6.25
C ARG A 189 -15.80 -8.59 5.03
N ALA A 190 -16.74 -8.41 4.11
CA ALA A 190 -16.57 -7.52 2.95
C ALA A 190 -16.40 -6.07 3.40
N LEU A 191 -17.26 -5.56 4.29
CA LEU A 191 -17.16 -4.21 4.85
C LEU A 191 -15.84 -3.99 5.60
N LYS A 192 -15.36 -4.99 6.34
CA LYS A 192 -14.04 -4.92 6.98
C LYS A 192 -12.92 -4.84 5.94
N ALA A 193 -12.96 -5.67 4.90
CA ALA A 193 -11.97 -5.65 3.83
C ALA A 193 -11.96 -4.31 3.08
N GLU A 194 -13.12 -3.71 2.83
CA GLU A 194 -13.23 -2.37 2.24
C GLU A 194 -12.60 -1.29 3.13
N ARG A 195 -12.83 -1.34 4.45
CA ARG A 195 -12.20 -0.42 5.42
C ARG A 195 -10.69 -0.59 5.47
N ASP A 196 -10.21 -1.83 5.52
CA ASP A 196 -8.78 -2.14 5.53
C ASP A 196 -8.11 -1.64 4.22
N LEU A 197 -8.78 -1.83 3.07
CA LEU A 197 -8.31 -1.31 1.78
C LEU A 197 -8.27 0.22 1.74
N ALA A 198 -9.31 0.89 2.26
CA ALA A 198 -9.34 2.35 2.37
C ALA A 198 -8.19 2.87 3.26
N GLN A 199 -7.88 2.19 4.37
CA GLN A 199 -6.76 2.55 5.24
C GLN A 199 -5.40 2.37 4.55
N ILE A 200 -5.23 1.30 3.76
CA ILE A 200 -4.02 1.09 2.94
C ILE A 200 -3.85 2.24 1.93
N TYR A 201 -4.93 2.63 1.24
CA TYR A 201 -4.87 3.74 0.29
C TYR A 201 -4.60 5.08 0.97
N ALA A 202 -5.19 5.34 2.14
CA ALA A 202 -4.90 6.54 2.91
C ALA A 202 -3.42 6.59 3.34
N SER A 203 -2.89 5.50 3.90
CA SER A 203 -1.47 5.41 4.26
C SER A 203 -0.56 5.58 3.05
N LEU A 204 -0.95 5.06 1.88
CA LEU A 204 -0.19 5.23 0.64
C LEU A 204 -0.19 6.69 0.17
N ALA A 205 -1.34 7.38 0.24
CA ALA A 205 -1.44 8.79 -0.12
C ALA A 205 -0.50 9.64 0.76
N THR A 206 -0.51 9.44 2.08
CA THR A 206 0.40 10.13 3.00
C THR A 206 1.87 9.82 2.70
N ALA A 207 2.21 8.58 2.35
CA ALA A 207 3.57 8.22 1.98
C ALA A 207 4.03 8.91 0.68
N VAL A 208 3.14 9.05 -0.30
CA VAL A 208 3.42 9.77 -1.56
C VAL A 208 3.59 11.26 -1.31
N GLU A 209 2.74 11.88 -0.49
CA GLU A 209 2.88 13.29 -0.10
C GLU A 209 4.19 13.55 0.64
N ALA A 210 4.56 12.66 1.58
CA ALA A 210 5.84 12.75 2.29
C ALA A 210 7.04 12.60 1.35
N ALA A 211 6.96 11.70 0.37
CA ALA A 211 8.01 11.52 -0.64
C ALA A 211 8.15 12.77 -1.54
N ALA A 212 7.03 13.35 -1.98
CA ALA A 212 7.03 14.58 -2.78
C ALA A 212 7.60 15.77 -1.99
N ALA A 213 7.26 15.90 -0.70
CA ALA A 213 7.83 16.93 0.16
C ALA A 213 9.34 16.74 0.39
N ALA A 214 9.81 15.49 0.50
CA ALA A 214 11.23 15.19 0.61
C ALA A 214 12.00 15.52 -0.69
N GLU A 215 11.39 15.25 -1.86
CA GLU A 215 11.93 15.60 -3.17
C GLU A 215 12.08 17.13 -3.31
N ALA A 216 11.05 17.90 -2.96
CA ALA A 216 11.11 19.36 -3.00
C ALA A 216 12.24 19.93 -2.10
N ARG A 217 12.40 19.40 -0.88
CA ARG A 217 13.51 19.82 0.02
C ARG A 217 14.88 19.42 -0.54
N ALA A 218 14.99 18.29 -1.22
CA ALA A 218 16.23 17.88 -1.84
C ALA A 218 16.58 18.79 -3.02
N GLU A 219 15.60 19.17 -3.84
CA GLU A 219 15.78 20.14 -4.93
C GLU A 219 16.20 21.53 -4.40
N GLU A 220 15.55 22.02 -3.35
CA GLU A 220 15.93 23.28 -2.67
C GLU A 220 17.36 23.22 -2.13
N ALA A 221 17.75 22.12 -1.47
CA ALA A 221 19.10 21.95 -0.94
C ALA A 221 20.17 21.88 -2.05
N VAL A 222 19.84 21.32 -3.23
CA VAL A 222 20.74 21.34 -4.39
C VAL A 222 20.89 22.77 -4.91
N ALA A 223 19.78 23.50 -5.07
CA ALA A 223 19.82 24.90 -5.50
C ALA A 223 20.64 25.79 -4.55
N GLU A 224 20.50 25.61 -3.23
CA GLU A 224 21.32 26.33 -2.23
C GLU A 224 22.81 25.98 -2.34
N ARG A 225 23.14 24.71 -2.59
CA ARG A 225 24.54 24.32 -2.81
C ARG A 225 25.13 24.96 -4.06
N ASP A 226 24.33 25.10 -5.12
CA ASP A 226 24.77 25.72 -6.35
C ASP A 226 25.02 27.22 -6.17
N THR A 227 24.17 27.93 -5.39
CA THR A 227 24.40 29.35 -5.08
C THR A 227 25.65 29.55 -4.21
N ILE A 228 25.89 28.67 -3.24
CA ILE A 228 27.13 28.70 -2.44
C ILE A 228 28.35 28.43 -3.31
N ALA A 229 28.27 27.46 -4.23
CA ALA A 229 29.35 27.13 -5.15
C ALA A 229 29.63 28.25 -6.16
N GLU A 230 28.61 29.01 -6.56
CA GLU A 230 28.76 30.22 -7.37
C GLU A 230 29.44 31.33 -6.57
N ALA A 231 28.96 31.64 -5.36
CA ALA A 231 29.57 32.64 -4.49
C ALA A 231 31.04 32.34 -4.16
N ALA A 232 31.39 31.06 -3.97
CA ALA A 232 32.77 30.63 -3.75
C ALA A 232 33.64 30.91 -5.00
N ARG A 233 33.15 30.61 -6.20
CA ARG A 233 33.87 30.90 -7.46
C ARG A 233 34.05 32.40 -7.70
N GLU A 234 33.06 33.21 -7.35
CA GLU A 234 33.16 34.67 -7.43
C GLU A 234 34.19 35.23 -6.42
N ALA A 235 34.17 34.73 -5.19
CA ALA A 235 35.15 35.11 -4.17
C ALA A 235 36.58 34.72 -4.56
N GLU A 236 36.77 33.53 -5.15
CA GLU A 236 38.06 33.10 -5.70
C GLU A 236 38.52 34.01 -6.84
N ALA A 237 37.64 34.37 -7.78
CA ALA A 237 37.96 35.29 -8.87
C ALA A 237 38.36 36.68 -8.35
N ALA A 238 37.67 37.20 -7.33
CA ALA A 238 37.99 38.46 -6.69
C ALA A 238 39.36 38.41 -5.99
N ALA A 239 39.67 37.33 -5.27
CA ALA A 239 40.98 37.15 -4.64
C ALA A 239 42.12 37.08 -5.66
N VAL A 240 41.92 36.39 -6.80
CA VAL A 240 42.89 36.36 -7.90
C VAL A 240 43.10 37.75 -8.50
N ALA A 241 42.02 38.53 -8.69
CA ALA A 241 42.11 39.90 -9.18
C ALA A 241 42.87 40.81 -8.21
N GLU A 242 42.68 40.65 -6.90
CA GLU A 242 43.42 41.40 -5.88
C GLU A 242 44.92 41.06 -5.91
N VAL A 243 45.28 39.78 -5.99
CA VAL A 243 46.68 39.35 -6.11
C VAL A 243 47.32 39.92 -7.37
N ALA A 244 46.61 39.92 -8.50
CA ALA A 244 47.07 40.52 -9.74
C ALA A 244 47.28 42.04 -9.60
N ALA A 245 46.34 42.74 -8.94
CA ALA A 245 46.44 44.18 -8.68
C ALA A 245 47.63 44.52 -7.76
N VAL A 246 47.85 43.75 -6.70
CA VAL A 246 49.02 43.90 -5.82
C VAL A 246 50.32 43.60 -6.57
N GLY A 247 50.32 42.59 -7.45
CA GLY A 247 51.43 42.29 -8.34
C GLY A 247 51.79 43.48 -9.23
N ALA A 248 50.79 44.03 -9.95
CA ALA A 248 50.96 45.21 -10.78
C ALA A 248 51.43 46.43 -9.98
N ALA A 249 50.92 46.64 -8.77
CA ALA A 249 51.36 47.74 -7.90
C ALA A 249 52.83 47.58 -7.46
N LYS A 250 53.28 46.36 -7.16
CA LYS A 250 54.69 46.09 -6.84
C LYS A 250 55.60 46.31 -8.04
N GLU A 251 55.17 45.94 -9.24
CA GLU A 251 55.91 46.19 -10.48
C GLU A 251 56.00 47.70 -10.77
N ALA A 252 54.90 48.43 -10.63
CA ALA A 252 54.88 49.88 -10.76
C ALA A 252 55.78 50.56 -9.72
N ALA A 253 55.78 50.11 -8.47
CA ALA A 253 56.64 50.64 -7.42
C ALA A 253 58.14 50.37 -7.70
N ARG A 254 58.48 49.20 -8.25
CA ARG A 254 59.85 48.91 -8.70
C ARG A 254 60.26 49.82 -9.84
N ALA A 255 59.41 49.99 -10.85
CA ALA A 255 59.69 50.89 -11.97
C ALA A 255 59.88 52.34 -11.48
N ALA A 256 59.04 52.80 -10.54
CA ALA A 256 59.16 54.13 -9.93
C ALA A 256 60.46 54.27 -9.13
N LYS A 257 60.85 53.26 -8.36
CA LYS A 257 62.13 53.27 -7.64
C LYS A 257 63.32 53.33 -8.61
N THR A 258 63.33 52.52 -9.65
CA THR A 258 64.39 52.54 -10.66
C THR A 258 64.49 53.91 -11.35
N ALA A 259 63.34 54.56 -11.63
CA ALA A 259 63.34 55.90 -12.18
C ALA A 259 63.90 56.93 -11.19
N ALA A 260 63.51 56.86 -9.91
CA ALA A 260 64.02 57.75 -8.87
C ALA A 260 65.52 57.55 -8.58
N ASP A 261 66.00 56.30 -8.53
CA ASP A 261 67.43 55.99 -8.36
C ASP A 261 68.25 56.57 -9.53
N LYS A 262 67.73 56.47 -10.76
CA LYS A 262 68.37 57.07 -11.94
C LYS A 262 68.37 58.61 -11.91
N GLU A 263 67.26 59.22 -11.53
CA GLU A 263 67.20 60.69 -11.35
C GLU A 263 68.19 61.17 -10.27
N ALA A 264 68.38 60.38 -9.19
CA ALA A 264 69.38 60.68 -8.17
C ALA A 264 70.82 60.57 -8.69
N GLU A 265 71.15 59.52 -9.45
CA GLU A 265 72.44 59.37 -10.13
C GLU A 265 72.71 60.54 -11.10
N ASP A 266 71.70 60.91 -11.90
CA ASP A 266 71.78 62.03 -12.84
C ASP A 266 72.01 63.37 -12.10
N LEU A 267 71.39 63.56 -10.93
CA LEU A 267 71.60 64.74 -10.07
C LEU A 267 72.99 64.77 -9.43
N GLU A 268 73.51 63.63 -8.98
CA GLU A 268 74.87 63.53 -8.44
C GLU A 268 75.91 63.84 -9.53
N ALA A 269 75.75 63.28 -10.73
CA ALA A 269 76.61 63.58 -11.87
C ALA A 269 76.55 65.07 -12.26
N ALA A 270 75.37 65.69 -12.21
CA ALA A 270 75.22 67.13 -12.44
C ALA A 270 75.94 67.96 -11.34
N LYS A 271 75.88 67.52 -10.08
CA LYS A 271 76.59 68.16 -8.97
C LYS A 271 78.11 68.05 -9.13
N GLU A 272 78.63 66.87 -9.48
CA GLU A 272 80.06 66.68 -9.75
C GLU A 272 80.55 67.59 -10.89
N GLN A 273 79.76 67.75 -11.95
CA GLN A 273 80.08 68.69 -13.03
C GLN A 273 80.11 70.15 -12.56
N LEU A 274 79.21 70.53 -11.65
CA LEU A 274 79.22 71.87 -11.05
C LEU A 274 80.44 72.06 -10.15
N ASP A 275 80.81 71.07 -9.34
CA ASP A 275 81.99 71.12 -8.47
C ASP A 275 83.28 71.25 -9.30
N VAL A 276 83.38 70.51 -10.42
CA VAL A 276 84.51 70.64 -11.37
C VAL A 276 84.56 72.04 -11.99
N ARG A 277 83.40 72.62 -12.35
CA ARG A 277 83.35 73.99 -12.88
C ARG A 277 83.71 75.04 -11.83
N ALA A 278 83.27 74.86 -10.58
CA ALA A 278 83.65 75.74 -9.48
C ALA A 278 85.17 75.70 -9.25
N ALA A 279 85.78 74.51 -9.22
CA ALA A 279 87.23 74.37 -9.13
C ALA A 279 87.97 75.00 -10.32
N GLN A 280 87.43 74.91 -11.55
CA GLN A 280 88.00 75.60 -12.72
C GLN A 280 87.92 77.13 -12.61
N LEU A 281 86.85 77.67 -12.02
CA LEU A 281 86.72 79.09 -11.73
C LEU A 281 87.73 79.53 -10.66
N ASP A 282 87.88 78.78 -9.57
CA ASP A 282 88.87 79.06 -8.52
C ASP A 282 90.30 79.07 -9.09
N VAL A 283 90.65 78.10 -9.94
CA VAL A 283 91.95 78.06 -10.62
C VAL A 283 92.14 79.26 -11.56
N ARG A 284 91.08 79.69 -12.25
CA ARG A 284 91.11 80.87 -13.12
C ARG A 284 91.26 82.16 -12.31
N GLU A 285 90.56 82.29 -11.19
CA GLU A 285 90.69 83.42 -10.27
C GLU A 285 92.09 83.48 -9.65
N ALA A 286 92.63 82.35 -9.19
CA ALA A 286 94.01 82.26 -8.73
C ALA A 286 94.99 82.67 -9.84
N GLY A 287 94.78 82.20 -11.08
CA GLY A 287 95.57 82.59 -12.24
C GLY A 287 95.50 84.09 -12.56
N LEU A 288 94.33 84.72 -12.37
CA LEU A 288 94.18 86.18 -12.53
C LEU A 288 94.94 86.95 -11.45
N VAL A 289 94.91 86.49 -10.20
CA VAL A 289 95.68 87.10 -9.09
C VAL A 289 97.18 87.01 -9.36
N PHE A 290 97.70 85.87 -9.83
CA PHE A 290 99.10 85.74 -10.23
C PHE A 290 99.47 86.69 -11.37
N HIS A 291 98.57 86.91 -12.33
CA HIS A 291 98.81 87.83 -13.45
C HIS A 291 98.76 89.30 -13.00
N GLU A 292 97.86 89.69 -12.10
CA GLU A 292 97.86 91.02 -11.48
C GLU A 292 99.13 91.27 -10.68
N GLN A 293 99.60 90.27 -9.93
CA GLN A 293 100.84 90.36 -9.17
C GLN A 293 102.07 90.46 -10.09
N ALA A 294 102.11 89.69 -11.18
CA ALA A 294 103.15 89.79 -12.19
C ALA A 294 103.16 91.14 -12.91
N LEU A 295 101.98 91.74 -13.18
CA LEU A 295 101.87 93.08 -13.73
C LEU A 295 102.34 94.13 -12.72
N ASN A 296 101.96 94.04 -11.45
CA ASN A 296 102.44 94.94 -10.40
C ASN A 296 103.96 94.84 -10.23
N ASP A 297 104.53 93.63 -10.19
CA ASP A 297 105.97 93.43 -10.09
C ASP A 297 106.72 94.02 -11.31
N GLN A 298 106.16 93.90 -12.52
CA GLN A 298 106.70 94.57 -13.72
C GLN A 298 106.57 96.10 -13.65
N THR A 299 105.49 96.62 -13.06
CA THR A 299 105.24 98.06 -12.95
C THR A 299 106.20 98.68 -11.92
N VAL A 300 106.40 98.02 -10.77
CA VAL A 300 107.41 98.38 -9.78
C VAL A 300 108.82 98.30 -10.36
N ALA A 301 109.13 97.25 -11.13
CA ALA A 301 110.43 97.14 -11.81
C ALA A 301 110.67 98.25 -12.85
N ALA A 302 109.61 98.75 -13.50
CA ALA A 302 109.69 99.87 -14.44
C ALA A 302 109.80 101.25 -13.75
N GLU A 303 109.23 101.43 -12.55
CA GLU A 303 109.38 102.66 -11.75
C GLU A 303 110.74 102.75 -11.02
N LEU A 304 111.41 101.60 -10.79
CA LEU A 304 112.74 101.52 -10.19
C LEU A 304 113.90 101.72 -11.19
N ALA A 305 113.61 101.68 -12.50
CA ALA A 305 114.56 101.86 -13.59
C ALA A 305 114.57 103.31 -14.11
#